data_AF-A0A349M447-F1
#
_entry.id   AF-A0A349M447-F1
#
_cell.length_a   1.000
_cell.length_b   1.000
_cell.length_c   1.000
_cell.angle_alpha   90.00
_cell.angle_beta   90.00
_cell.angle_gamma   90.00
#
_symmetry.space_group_name_H-M   'P 1'
#
loop_
_entity.id
_entity.type
_entity.pdbx_description
1 polymer ?
#
loop_
_entity_poly.entity_id
_entity_poly.type
_entity_poly.pdbx_seq_one_letter_code
_entity_poly.pdbx_strand_id
1 'polypeptide(L)' 'HPRDIQSLDDIERLPFTVKDDFRATYPYGLFAVPLKDVVRLHASSGTTGKVVVSGYTRADLAMWGEVMARTFAAGGVTA' A
#
# COMPACT_ATOMS: atom_id res chain seq x y z
N HIS A 1 -13.57 -13.43 -8.74
CA HIS A 1 -14.18 -12.11 -9.00
C HIS A 1 -14.50 -11.45 -7.66
N PRO A 2 -14.49 -10.11 -7.51
CA PRO A 2 -14.73 -9.49 -6.19
C PRO A 2 -16.04 -9.88 -5.51
N ARG A 3 -17.08 -10.17 -6.29
CA ARG A 3 -18.38 -10.67 -5.78
C ARG A 3 -18.32 -12.07 -5.15
N ASP A 4 -17.22 -12.81 -5.31
CA ASP A 4 -17.08 -14.15 -4.75
C ASP A 4 -16.63 -14.13 -3.27
N ILE A 5 -16.28 -12.95 -2.74
CA ILE A 5 -15.87 -12.74 -1.34
C ILE A 5 -17.09 -12.27 -0.54
N GLN A 6 -17.67 -13.14 0.28
CA GLN A 6 -18.87 -12.88 1.07
C GLN A 6 -18.62 -12.92 2.58
N SER A 7 -17.54 -13.57 3.02
CA SER A 7 -17.07 -13.55 4.40
C SER A 7 -15.55 -13.34 4.48
N LEU A 8 -15.03 -13.22 5.70
CA LEU A 8 -13.57 -13.17 5.93
C LEU A 8 -12.89 -14.48 5.53
N ASP A 9 -13.58 -15.61 5.65
CA ASP A 9 -13.01 -16.92 5.30
C ASP A 9 -12.74 -17.04 3.79
N ASP A 10 -13.49 -16.31 2.94
CA ASP A 10 -13.28 -16.31 1.49
C ASP A 10 -11.96 -15.66 1.05
N ILE A 11 -11.23 -14.95 1.94
CA ILE A 11 -9.94 -14.32 1.60
C ILE A 11 -8.94 -15.33 1.04
N GLU A 12 -8.99 -16.60 1.48
CA GLU A 12 -8.11 -17.67 1.01
C GLU A 12 -8.24 -17.95 -0.50
N ARG A 13 -9.34 -17.50 -1.11
CA ARG A 13 -9.62 -17.67 -2.54
C ARG A 13 -8.93 -16.61 -3.41
N LEU A 14 -8.42 -15.54 -2.81
CA LEU A 14 -7.69 -14.49 -3.52
C LEU A 14 -6.28 -14.98 -3.88
N PRO A 15 -5.77 -14.65 -5.10
CA PRO A 15 -4.39 -14.94 -5.43
C PRO A 15 -3.45 -14.08 -4.59
N PHE A 16 -2.23 -14.56 -4.39
CA PHE A 16 -1.18 -13.78 -3.76
C PHE A 16 -0.61 -12.72 -4.72
N THR A 17 -0.24 -11.59 -4.16
CA THR A 17 0.64 -10.61 -4.81
C THR A 17 2.06 -10.81 -4.28
N VAL A 18 3.03 -10.96 -5.17
CA VAL A 18 4.45 -11.17 -4.84
C VAL A 18 5.32 -10.03 -5.35
N LYS A 19 6.57 -9.98 -4.87
CA LYS A 19 7.51 -8.90 -5.21
C LYS A 19 7.77 -8.76 -6.72
N ASP A 20 7.68 -9.86 -7.46
CA ASP A 20 7.91 -9.85 -8.91
C ASP A 20 6.77 -9.18 -9.69
N ASP A 21 5.54 -9.19 -9.18
CA ASP A 21 4.43 -8.44 -9.77
C ASP A 21 4.75 -6.94 -9.81
N PHE A 22 5.22 -6.39 -8.69
CA PHE A 22 5.64 -4.98 -8.60
C PHE A 22 6.79 -4.64 -9.56
N ARG A 23 7.76 -5.56 -9.73
CA ARG A 23 8.90 -5.37 -10.62
C ARG A 23 8.49 -5.40 -12.09
N ALA A 24 7.53 -6.25 -12.45
CA ALA A 24 6.99 -6.37 -13.80
C ALA A 24 6.21 -5.12 -14.22
N THR A 25 5.53 -4.45 -13.27
CA THR A 25 4.70 -3.26 -13.51
C THR A 25 5.40 -1.94 -13.22
N TYR A 26 6.71 -1.94 -13.06
CA TYR A 26 7.47 -0.74 -12.67
C TYR A 26 7.29 0.42 -13.67
N PRO A 27 7.20 1.69 -13.22
CA PRO A 27 7.19 2.13 -11.83
C PRO A 27 5.79 2.26 -11.21
N TYR A 28 4.73 2.40 -12.02
CA TYR A 28 3.41 2.84 -11.56
C TYR A 28 2.26 1.93 -12.00
N GLY A 29 2.54 0.78 -12.63
CA GLY A 29 1.52 -0.06 -13.27
C GLY A 29 0.53 -0.72 -12.31
N LEU A 30 0.79 -0.69 -10.99
CA LEU A 30 -0.15 -1.13 -9.95
C LEU A 30 -0.92 0.02 -9.30
N PHE A 31 -0.76 1.26 -9.76
CA PHE A 31 -1.54 2.38 -9.23
C PHE A 31 -2.98 2.27 -9.71
N ALA A 32 -3.92 2.33 -8.76
CA ALA A 32 -5.36 2.27 -9.04
C ALA A 32 -6.00 3.65 -9.27
N VAL A 33 -5.18 4.71 -9.33
CA VAL A 33 -5.61 6.10 -9.56
C VAL A 33 -4.66 6.79 -10.56
N PRO A 34 -5.10 7.85 -11.25
CA PRO A 34 -4.22 8.68 -12.08
C PRO A 34 -3.05 9.25 -11.29
N LEU A 35 -1.87 9.35 -11.93
CA LEU A 35 -0.64 9.83 -11.28
C LEU A 35 -0.78 11.25 -10.69
N LYS A 36 -1.62 12.11 -11.27
CA LYS A 36 -1.93 13.45 -10.76
C LYS A 36 -2.54 13.45 -9.34
N ASP A 37 -3.17 12.34 -8.94
CA ASP A 37 -3.83 12.19 -7.64
C ASP A 37 -2.88 11.57 -6.60
N VAL A 38 -1.68 11.12 -7.03
CA VAL A 38 -0.60 10.61 -6.18
C VAL A 38 0.26 11.78 -5.71
N VAL A 39 0.23 12.06 -4.41
CA VAL A 39 0.92 13.22 -3.80
C VAL A 39 2.23 12.85 -3.09
N ARG A 40 2.54 11.55 -2.98
CA ARG A 40 3.78 11.04 -2.41
C ARG A 40 4.20 9.74 -3.09
N LEU A 41 5.49 9.61 -3.35
CA LEU A 41 6.14 8.36 -3.76
C LEU A 41 7.15 7.95 -2.69
N HIS A 42 7.18 6.67 -2.34
CA HIS A 42 8.27 6.04 -1.59
C HIS A 42 8.81 4.86 -2.39
N ALA A 43 10.11 4.65 -2.31
CA ALA A 43 10.76 3.48 -2.90
C ALA A 43 11.45 2.70 -1.79
N SER A 44 11.28 1.38 -1.77
CA SER A 44 12.08 0.53 -0.89
C SER A 44 13.54 0.57 -1.31
N SER A 45 14.46 0.37 -0.36
CA SER A 45 15.93 0.42 -0.52
C SER A 45 16.51 -0.71 -1.37
N GLY A 46 15.71 -1.33 -2.24
CA GLY A 46 15.93 -2.59 -2.96
C GLY A 46 17.39 -2.96 -3.14
N THR A 47 17.83 -4.00 -2.42
CA THR A 47 19.19 -4.53 -2.49
C THR A 47 19.42 -5.44 -3.71
N THR A 48 18.38 -5.73 -4.50
CA THR A 48 18.44 -6.58 -5.69
C THR A 48 17.44 -6.12 -6.76
N GLY A 49 17.94 -5.50 -7.83
CA GLY A 49 17.17 -5.13 -9.03
C GLY A 49 16.34 -3.84 -8.90
N LYS A 50 15.28 -3.73 -9.73
CA LYS A 50 14.35 -2.59 -9.71
C LYS A 50 13.69 -2.47 -8.33
N VAL A 51 13.71 -1.26 -7.77
CA VAL A 51 13.06 -0.95 -6.49
C VAL A 51 11.54 -1.05 -6.63
N VAL A 52 10.87 -1.40 -5.54
CA VAL A 52 9.40 -1.33 -5.48
C VAL A 52 9.01 0.09 -5.14
N VAL A 53 8.16 0.68 -5.97
CA VAL A 53 7.63 2.04 -5.80
C VAL A 53 6.20 1.97 -5.27
N SER A 54 5.94 2.69 -4.19
CA SER A 54 4.62 2.87 -3.59
C SER A 54 4.17 4.32 -3.78
N GLY A 55 2.93 4.52 -4.22
CA GLY A 55 2.29 5.83 -4.34
C GLY A 55 1.19 6.01 -3.31
N TYR A 56 1.00 7.25 -2.84
CA TYR A 56 -0.02 7.58 -1.85
C TYR A 56 -0.81 8.81 -2.31
N THR A 57 -2.13 8.73 -2.24
CA THR A 57 -3.04 9.86 -2.34
C THR A 57 -3.03 10.69 -1.06
N ARG A 58 -3.67 11.85 -1.10
CA ARG A 58 -3.83 12.68 0.11
C ARG A 58 -4.64 11.98 1.21
N ALA A 59 -5.61 11.14 0.82
CA ALA A 59 -6.40 10.33 1.76
C ALA A 59 -5.56 9.23 2.41
N ASP A 60 -4.70 8.55 1.64
CA ASP A 60 -3.80 7.51 2.15
C ASP A 60 -2.83 8.08 3.20
N LEU A 61 -2.28 9.27 2.97
CA LEU A 61 -1.41 9.94 3.93
C LEU A 61 -2.14 10.35 5.22
N ALA A 62 -3.41 10.76 5.12
CA ALA A 62 -4.22 11.09 6.29
C ALA A 62 -4.50 9.83 7.14
N MET A 63 -4.89 8.73 6.48
CA MET A 63 -5.09 7.44 7.14
C MET A 63 -3.80 6.93 7.79
N TRP A 64 -2.67 7.05 7.09
CA TRP A 64 -1.38 6.64 7.64
C TRP A 64 -1.01 7.48 8.87
N GLY A 65 -1.23 8.79 8.84
CA GLY A 65 -1.01 9.67 9.99
C GLY A 65 -1.83 9.26 11.22
N GLU A 66 -3.12 8.96 11.04
CA GLU A 66 -4.02 8.49 12.10
C GLU A 66 -3.55 7.16 12.71
N VAL A 67 -3.16 6.18 11.88
CA VAL A 67 -2.66 4.90 12.37
C VAL A 67 -1.36 5.08 13.17
N MET A 68 -0.44 5.93 12.69
CA MET A 68 0.79 6.24 13.42
C MET A 68 0.51 6.95 14.75
N ALA A 69 -0.40 7.92 14.76
CA ALA A 69 -0.82 8.61 15.98
C ALA A 69 -1.39 7.62 17.01
N ARG A 70 -2.22 6.67 16.57
CA ARG A 70 -2.76 5.60 17.42
C ARG A 70 -1.65 4.71 17.98
N THR A 71 -0.67 4.33 17.17
CA THR A 71 0.49 3.55 17.63
C THR A 71 1.29 4.30 18.68
N PHE A 72 1.56 5.59 18.47
CA PHE A 72 2.30 6.41 19.43
C PHE A 72 1.51 6.64 20.72
N ALA A 73 0.21 6.90 20.63
CA ALA A 73 -0.66 7.04 21.80
C ALA A 73 -0.71 5.75 22.64
N ALA A 74 -0.79 4.58 21.98
CA ALA A 74 -0.69 3.29 22.66
C ALA A 74 0.67 3.08 23.34
N GLY A 75 1.73 3.71 22.82
CA GLY A 75 3.06 3.78 23.43
C GLY A 75 3.23 4.86 24.51
N GLY A 76 2.16 5.58 24.88
CA GLY A 76 2.17 6.60 25.94
C GLY A 76 2.57 8.01 25.48
N VAL A 77 2.71 8.25 24.17
CA VAL A 77 2.91 9.61 23.64
C VAL A 77 1.59 10.38 23.77
N THR A 78 1.65 11.57 24.36
CA THR A 78 0.50 12.46 24.54
C THR A 78 0.74 13.79 23.80
N ALA A 79 -0.33 14.59 23.65
CA ALA A 79 -0.33 15.84 22.88
C ALA A 79 0.50 16.97 23.51
#